data_AF-A0A853BW17-F1
#
_entry.id   AF-A0A853BW17-F1
#
_cell.length_a   1.000
_cell.length_b   1.000
_cell.length_c   1.000
_cell.angle_alpha   90.00
_cell.angle_beta   90.00
_cell.angle_gamma   90.00
#
_symmetry.space_group_name_H-M   'P 1'
#
loop_
_entity.id
_entity.type
_entity.pdbx_description
1 polymer ?
#
loop_
_entity_poly.entity_id
_entity_poly.type
_entity_poly.pdbx_seq_one_letter_code
_entity_poly.pdbx_strand_id
1 'polypeptide(L)'
;MSPSTAASGLGRVPGSDQAWLRAPILPGFTFNEGRHTHRTWLAEDGVPEVARAARLGHRMRGMGHVYEHVTPAMRDQVRSALEERRLRCLEALHPQERERLMEMVPQTGEHYRAHRRKEAL
;
A
#
# COMPACT_ATOMS: atom_id res chain seq x y z
N MET A 1 -24.95 11.95 28.45
CA MET A 1 -23.61 11.65 27.89
C MET A 1 -23.74 11.64 26.38
N SER A 2 -23.31 12.71 25.72
CA SER A 2 -23.37 12.85 24.26
C SER A 2 -22.09 12.29 23.63
N PRO A 3 -22.14 11.56 22.50
CA PRO A 3 -20.94 11.13 21.82
C PRO A 3 -20.34 12.30 21.02
N SER A 4 -19.04 12.50 21.18
CA SER A 4 -18.26 13.52 20.48
C SER A 4 -17.91 13.04 19.07
N THR A 5 -18.41 13.76 18.07
CA THR A 5 -18.04 13.64 16.66
C THR A 5 -16.66 14.25 16.44
N ALA A 6 -15.64 13.43 16.19
CA ALA A 6 -14.37 13.90 15.64
C ALA A 6 -14.44 13.86 14.11
N ALA A 7 -14.60 15.04 13.51
CA ALA A 7 -14.52 15.25 12.08
C ALA A 7 -13.07 15.04 11.59
N SER A 8 -12.81 13.95 10.86
CA SER A 8 -11.58 13.81 10.08
C SER A 8 -11.69 14.66 8.81
N GLY A 9 -11.10 15.86 8.86
CA GLY A 9 -10.95 16.76 7.73
C GLY A 9 -9.95 16.24 6.70
N LEU A 10 -10.46 15.61 5.65
CA LEU A 10 -9.88 15.66 4.31
C LEU A 10 -11.03 16.07 3.38
N GLY A 11 -10.96 17.30 2.87
CA GLY A 11 -11.99 17.87 2.00
C GLY A 11 -12.28 16.93 0.82
N ARG A 12 -13.55 16.56 0.68
CA ARG A 12 -14.10 15.92 -0.52
C ARG A 12 -13.98 16.93 -1.65
N VAL A 13 -13.04 16.74 -2.57
CA VAL A 13 -13.02 17.48 -3.85
C VAL A 13 -14.03 16.78 -4.77
N PRO A 14 -15.19 17.38 -5.09
CA PRO A 14 -16.11 16.80 -6.05
C PRO A 14 -15.53 16.97 -7.46
N GLY A 15 -15.58 15.92 -8.29
CA GLY A 15 -15.39 16.07 -9.74
C GLY A 15 -13.96 16.08 -10.27
N SER A 16 -13.07 15.22 -9.76
CA SER A 16 -11.88 14.85 -10.56
C SER A 16 -12.21 13.59 -11.38
N ASP A 17 -11.87 13.56 -12.67
CA ASP A 17 -11.96 12.36 -13.53
C ASP A 17 -11.15 11.17 -12.99
N GLN A 18 -10.38 11.40 -11.94
CA GLN A 18 -9.55 10.43 -11.22
C GLN A 18 -10.12 10.03 -9.85
N ALA A 19 -11.33 10.46 -9.49
CA ALA A 19 -11.94 10.12 -8.20
C ALA A 19 -12.05 8.60 -7.98
N TRP A 20 -12.21 7.85 -9.07
CA TRP A 20 -12.23 6.39 -9.07
C TRP A 20 -10.90 5.76 -8.59
N LEU A 21 -9.74 6.43 -8.75
CA LEU A 21 -8.45 5.94 -8.21
C LEU A 21 -8.45 5.86 -6.68
N ARG A 22 -9.36 6.60 -6.04
CA ARG A 22 -9.50 6.63 -4.58
C ARG A 22 -10.70 5.82 -4.09
N ALA A 23 -11.48 5.24 -5.01
CA ALA A 23 -12.62 4.41 -4.65
C ALA A 23 -12.11 3.09 -4.02
N PRO A 24 -12.71 2.65 -2.91
CA PRO A 24 -12.32 1.40 -2.27
C PRO A 24 -12.73 0.21 -3.15
N ILE A 25 -11.83 -0.76 -3.28
CA ILE A 25 -12.07 -1.99 -4.07
C ILE A 25 -13.16 -2.85 -3.42
N LEU A 26 -13.27 -2.80 -2.09
CA LEU A 26 -14.26 -3.52 -1.29
C LEU A 26 -14.97 -2.57 -0.31
N PRO A 27 -16.26 -2.78 0.00
CA PRO A 27 -16.95 -2.02 1.03
C PRO A 27 -16.19 -2.04 2.36
N GLY A 28 -15.96 -0.86 2.95
CA GLY A 28 -15.24 -0.73 4.22
C GLY A 28 -13.72 -0.88 4.14
N PHE A 29 -13.14 -1.16 2.96
CA PHE A 29 -11.69 -1.25 2.78
C PHE A 29 -11.12 0.06 2.24
N THR A 30 -10.60 0.91 3.12
CA THR A 30 -9.91 2.14 2.72
C THR A 30 -8.41 1.89 2.53
N PHE A 31 -7.73 2.88 1.94
CA PHE A 31 -6.27 2.86 1.83
C PHE A 31 -5.56 2.78 3.19
N ASN A 32 -6.20 3.26 4.26
CA ASN A 32 -5.61 3.21 5.59
C ASN A 32 -5.57 1.78 6.15
N GLU A 33 -6.66 1.01 6.04
CA GLU A 33 -6.64 -0.42 6.42
C GLU A 33 -5.61 -1.18 5.59
N GLY A 34 -5.55 -0.92 4.28
CA GLY A 34 -4.54 -1.52 3.41
C GLY A 34 -3.10 -1.23 3.86
N ARG A 35 -2.81 0.00 4.31
CA ARG A 35 -1.50 0.38 4.87
C ARG A 35 -1.19 -0.33 6.19
N HIS A 36 -2.18 -0.50 7.07
CA HIS A 36 -2.02 -1.25 8.31
C HIS A 36 -1.71 -2.72 8.04
N THR A 37 -2.50 -3.36 7.17
CA THR A 37 -2.29 -4.76 6.77
C THR A 37 -0.92 -4.96 6.14
N HIS A 38 -0.49 -4.07 5.23
CA HIS A 38 0.85 -4.13 4.62
C HIS A 38 1.95 -4.08 5.67
N ARG A 39 1.82 -3.22 6.70
CA ARG A 39 2.81 -3.14 7.79
C ARG A 39 2.91 -4.45 8.56
N THR A 40 1.77 -5.06 8.88
CA THR A 40 1.70 -6.33 9.61
C THR A 40 2.30 -7.47 8.80
N TRP A 41 1.95 -7.60 7.52
CA TRP A 41 2.49 -8.65 6.66
C TRP A 41 4.00 -8.61 6.51
N LEU A 42 4.57 -7.42 6.28
CA LEU A 42 6.03 -7.30 6.24
C LEU A 42 6.66 -7.69 7.60
N ALA A 43 5.96 -7.48 8.72
CA ALA A 43 6.44 -7.91 10.02
C ALA A 43 6.41 -9.43 10.21
N GLU A 44 5.33 -10.08 9.77
CA GLU A 44 5.20 -11.55 9.73
C GLU A 44 6.28 -12.18 8.85
N ASP A 45 6.61 -11.54 7.73
CA ASP A 45 7.62 -11.99 6.77
C ASP A 45 9.06 -11.62 7.22
N GLY A 46 9.23 -11.19 8.48
CA GLY A 46 10.54 -10.95 9.10
C GLY A 46 11.28 -9.70 8.60
N VAL A 47 10.61 -8.78 7.93
CA VAL A 47 11.23 -7.55 7.42
C VAL A 47 11.54 -6.61 8.60
N PRO A 48 12.79 -6.10 8.71
CA PRO A 48 13.20 -5.17 9.75
C PRO A 48 12.35 -3.89 9.79
N GLU A 49 12.14 -3.32 10.98
CA GLU A 49 11.26 -2.15 11.13
C GLU A 49 11.69 -0.96 10.29
N VAL A 50 12.99 -0.66 10.19
CA VAL A 50 13.52 0.42 9.34
C VAL A 50 13.10 0.28 7.88
N ALA A 51 13.10 -0.94 7.35
CA ALA A 51 12.69 -1.22 5.98
C ALA A 51 11.16 -1.12 5.81
N ARG A 52 10.38 -1.60 6.78
CA ARG A 52 8.91 -1.47 6.78
C ARG A 52 8.48 0.00 6.84
N ALA A 53 9.12 0.78 7.72
CA ALA A 53 8.83 2.19 7.91
C ALA A 53 9.17 2.97 6.64
N ALA A 54 10.36 2.76 6.07
CA ALA A 54 10.74 3.38 4.80
C ALA A 54 9.80 3.02 3.65
N ARG A 55 9.40 1.75 3.53
CA ARG A 55 8.45 1.28 2.49
C ARG A 55 7.11 1.99 2.57
N LEU A 56 6.62 2.25 3.77
CA LEU A 56 5.32 2.89 4.00
C LEU A 56 5.42 4.42 4.13
N GLY A 57 6.63 5.00 4.08
CA GLY A 57 6.85 6.43 4.30
C GLY A 57 6.64 6.88 5.74
N HIS A 58 6.74 5.96 6.71
CA HIS A 58 6.64 6.26 8.13
C HIS A 58 7.99 6.71 8.71
N ARG A 59 7.94 7.65 9.66
CA ARG A 59 9.09 7.95 10.52
C ARG A 59 9.16 6.93 11.65
N MET A 60 10.34 6.35 11.86
CA MET A 60 10.59 5.53 13.05
C MET A 60 10.65 6.39 14.30
N ARG A 61 10.14 5.87 15.41
CA ARG A 61 10.25 6.49 16.74
C ARG A 61 11.37 5.81 17.53
N GLY A 62 11.96 6.52 18.50
CA GLY A 62 13.01 5.98 19.37
C GLY A 62 14.38 5.88 18.69
N MET A 63 15.37 5.28 19.37
CA MET A 63 16.78 5.32 18.93
C MET A 63 17.07 4.58 17.62
N GLY A 64 16.20 3.67 17.16
CA GLY A 64 16.40 2.92 15.93
C GLY A 64 16.61 3.80 14.69
N HIS A 65 15.94 4.96 14.62
CA HIS A 65 16.12 5.89 13.49
C HIS A 65 17.53 6.51 13.40
N VAL A 66 18.31 6.46 14.48
CA VAL A 66 19.68 7.01 14.56
C VAL A 66 20.70 6.00 14.05
N TYR A 67 20.46 4.71 14.31
CA TYR A 67 21.47 3.66 14.08
C TYR A 67 21.14 2.71 12.93
N GLU A 68 19.89 2.68 12.47
CA GLU A 68 19.45 1.78 11.41
C GLU A 68 19.30 2.54 10.09
N HIS A 69 19.88 1.97 9.04
CA HIS A 69 19.74 2.46 7.68
C HIS A 69 19.15 1.36 6.81
N VAL A 70 18.31 1.75 5.86
CA VAL A 70 17.79 0.82 4.86
C VAL A 70 18.91 0.41 3.91
N THR A 71 19.26 -0.87 3.91
CA THR A 71 20.25 -1.44 3.00
C THR A 71 19.60 -1.94 1.70
N PRO A 72 20.37 -2.17 0.62
CA PRO A 72 19.88 -2.82 -0.58
C PRO A 72 19.25 -4.20 -0.30
N ALA A 73 19.89 -5.02 0.55
CA ALA A 73 19.38 -6.34 0.92
C ALA A 73 18.01 -6.27 1.61
N MET A 74 17.77 -5.27 2.46
CA MET A 74 16.45 -5.06 3.06
C MET A 74 15.38 -4.67 2.02
N ARG A 75 15.75 -3.88 0.99
CA ARG A 75 14.83 -3.54 -0.11
C ARG A 75 14.50 -4.78 -0.94
N ASP A 76 15.49 -5.65 -1.15
CA ASP A 76 15.32 -6.92 -1.83
C ASP A 76 14.40 -7.85 -1.03
N GLN A 77 14.60 -7.94 0.29
CA GLN A 77 13.71 -8.71 1.16
C GLN A 77 12.26 -8.21 1.10
N VAL A 78 12.04 -6.89 1.16
CA VAL A 78 10.68 -6.30 1.00
C VAL A 78 10.06 -6.72 -0.34
N ARG A 79 10.84 -6.67 -1.43
CA ARG A 79 10.35 -7.05 -2.76
C ARG A 79 9.99 -8.53 -2.82
N SER A 80 10.90 -9.41 -2.37
CA SER A 80 10.68 -10.86 -2.39
C SER A 80 9.48 -11.27 -1.55
N ALA A 81 9.37 -10.78 -0.31
CA ALA A 81 8.25 -11.08 0.59
C ALA A 81 6.89 -10.69 -0.03
N LEU A 82 6.81 -9.49 -0.64
CA LEU A 82 5.58 -9.04 -1.29
C LEU A 82 5.25 -9.86 -2.55
N GLU A 83 6.26 -10.24 -3.34
CA GLU A 83 6.06 -11.05 -4.53
C GLU A 83 5.61 -12.47 -4.18
N GLU A 84 6.26 -13.11 -3.21
CA GLU A 84 5.88 -14.43 -2.71
C GLU A 84 4.45 -14.42 -2.14
N ARG A 85 4.09 -13.39 -1.37
CA ARG A 85 2.73 -13.25 -0.84
C ARG A 85 1.71 -13.05 -1.97
N ARG A 86 2.03 -12.23 -2.98
CA ARG A 86 1.18 -12.03 -4.16
C ARG A 86 0.95 -13.36 -4.89
N LEU A 87 2.00 -14.13 -5.13
CA LEU A 87 1.91 -15.43 -5.80
C LEU A 87 1.06 -16.42 -4.99
N ARG A 88 1.31 -16.56 -3.68
CA ARG A 88 0.49 -17.41 -2.79
C ARG A 88 -0.98 -17.03 -2.80
N CYS A 89 -1.30 -15.73 -2.77
CA CYS A 89 -2.68 -15.27 -2.88
C CYS A 89 -3.31 -15.66 -4.22
N LEU A 90 -2.59 -15.51 -5.34
CA LEU A 90 -3.11 -15.88 -6.65
C LEU A 90 -3.31 -17.39 -6.79
N GLU A 91 -2.41 -18.20 -6.23
CA GLU A 91 -2.53 -19.66 -6.22
C GLU A 91 -3.75 -20.12 -5.43
N ALA A 92 -4.05 -19.45 -4.31
CA ALA A 92 -5.19 -19.79 -3.44
C ALA A 92 -6.56 -19.40 -4.02
N LEU A 93 -6.62 -18.47 -4.97
CA LEU A 93 -7.87 -18.03 -5.58
C LEU A 93 -8.40 -19.04 -6.62
N HIS A 94 -9.70 -19.25 -6.64
CA HIS A 94 -10.37 -19.99 -7.71
C HIS A 94 -10.22 -19.24 -9.05
N PRO A 95 -10.14 -19.93 -10.22
CA PRO A 95 -10.02 -19.27 -11.52
C PRO A 95 -10.99 -18.10 -11.76
N GLN A 96 -12.26 -18.24 -11.38
CA GLN A 96 -13.25 -17.16 -11.54
C GLN A 96 -13.02 -15.98 -10.59
N GLU A 97 -12.50 -16.23 -9.39
CA GLU A 97 -12.15 -15.16 -8.45
C GLU A 97 -10.92 -14.39 -8.93
N ARG A 98 -9.94 -15.10 -9.54
CA ARG A 98 -8.79 -14.47 -10.19
C ARG A 98 -9.21 -13.57 -11.35
N GLU A 99 -10.10 -14.05 -12.21
CA GLU A 99 -10.60 -13.28 -13.35
C GLU A 99 -11.30 -12.00 -12.88
N ARG A 100 -12.23 -12.14 -11.93
CA ARG A 100 -12.94 -10.99 -11.33
C ARG A 100 -11.99 -10.00 -10.65
N LEU A 101 -10.96 -10.49 -9.95
CA LEU A 101 -9.94 -9.63 -9.35
C LEU A 101 -9.18 -8.84 -10.42
N MET A 102 -8.78 -9.49 -11.52
CA MET A 102 -8.05 -8.84 -12.61
C MET A 102 -8.91 -7.81 -13.37
N GLU A 103 -10.23 -8.01 -13.45
CA GLU A 103 -11.17 -7.00 -13.96
C GLU A 103 -11.30 -5.78 -13.03
N MET A 104 -11.30 -6.01 -11.72
CA MET A 104 -11.44 -4.95 -10.71
C MET A 104 -10.15 -4.15 -10.50
N VAL A 105 -8.98 -4.76 -10.75
CA VAL A 105 -7.69 -4.09 -10.57
C VAL A 105 -7.49 -3.08 -11.70
N PRO A 106 -7.30 -1.78 -11.38
CA PRO A 106 -6.95 -0.79 -12.38
C PRO A 106 -5.72 -1.22 -13.15
N GLN A 107 -5.75 -1.18 -14.48
CA GLN A 107 -4.54 -1.34 -15.29
C GLN A 107 -3.65 -0.09 -15.11
N THR A 108 -2.90 -0.05 -14.00
CA THR A 108 -2.10 1.11 -13.58
C THR A 108 -0.89 1.40 -14.48
N GLY A 109 -0.63 0.54 -15.47
CA GLY A 109 0.54 0.64 -16.35
C GLY A 109 0.63 1.97 -17.09
N GLU A 110 -0.50 2.55 -17.50
CA GLU A 110 -0.53 3.83 -18.23
C GLU A 110 -0.34 5.05 -17.32
N HIS A 111 -0.93 5.02 -16.11
CA HIS A 111 -0.85 6.11 -15.14
C HIS A 111 0.56 6.29 -14.54
N TYR A 112 1.27 5.19 -14.24
CA TYR A 112 2.62 5.28 -13.66
C TYR A 112 3.68 5.70 -14.68
N ARG A 113 3.51 5.34 -15.97
CA ARG A 113 4.39 5.78 -17.07
C ARG A 113 4.30 7.28 -17.31
N ALA A 114 3.11 7.87 -17.20
CA ALA A 114 2.89 9.30 -17.40
C ALA A 114 3.60 10.16 -16.32
N HIS A 115 3.63 9.71 -15.07
CA HIS A 115 4.29 10.44 -13.98
C HIS A 115 5.82 10.43 -14.09
N ARG A 116 6.41 9.29 -14.53
CA ARG A 116 7.87 9.17 -14.71
C ARG A 116 8.41 10.04 -15.85
N ARG A 117 7.56 10.47 -16.80
CA ARG A 117 7.95 11.32 -17.94
C ARG A 117 7.97 12.81 -17.58
N LYS A 118 7.24 13.23 -16.53
CA LYS A 118 7.22 14.62 -16.04
C LYS A 118 8.39 14.98 -15.12
N GLU A 119 9.09 13.99 -14.56
CA GLU A 119 10.26 14.21 -13.71
C GLU A 119 11.60 14.16 -14.49
N ALA A 120 11.55 14.00 -15.81
CA ALA A 120 12.71 13.90 -16.70
C ALA A 120 12.87 15.11 -17.65
N LEU A 121 12.21 16.23 -17.34
CA LEU A 121 12.28 17.53 -18.01
C LEU A 121 12.47 18.61 -16.95
#